data_AF-A0A172QI33-F1
#
_entry.id   AF-A0A172QI33-F1
#
_cell.length_a   1.000
_cell.length_b   1.000
_cell.length_c   1.000
_cell.angle_alpha   90.00
_cell.angle_beta   90.00
_cell.angle_gamma   90.00
#
_symmetry.space_group_name_H-M   'P 1'
#
loop_
_entity.id
_entity.type
_entity.pdbx_description
1 polymer ?
#
loop_
_entity_poly.entity_id
_entity_poly.type
_entity_poly.pdbx_seq_one_letter_code
_entity_poly.pdbx_strand_id
1 'polypeptide(L)'
;KSFAPLVRRGDIHRLPFAHDSFDFVFSASFDRALVPALLASEVERTLKTGGVAAMLVSPRRLNVGNAINPFYSLSPVVALFRNSDV
;
A
#
# COMPACT_ATOMS: atom_id res chain seq x y z
N LYS A 1 -12.28 -7.05 21.62
CA LYS A 1 -12.71 -5.64 21.73
C LYS A 1 -12.36 -4.97 20.40
N SER A 2 -13.32 -4.42 19.66
CA SER A 2 -13.03 -3.68 18.42
C SER A 2 -12.79 -2.21 18.76
N PHE A 3 -11.80 -1.61 18.11
CA PHE A 3 -11.56 -0.17 18.16
C PHE A 3 -12.20 0.49 16.93
N ALA A 4 -12.62 1.75 17.08
CA ALA A 4 -13.06 2.53 15.94
C ALA A 4 -11.88 2.78 14.99
N PRO A 5 -12.12 2.86 13.67
CA PRO A 5 -11.07 3.17 12.71
C PRO A 5 -10.48 4.56 12.98
N LEU A 6 -9.15 4.67 12.93
CA LEU A 6 -8.43 5.95 13.10
C LEU A 6 -8.74 6.95 11.97
N VAL A 7 -9.02 6.44 10.77
CA VAL A 7 -9.41 7.22 9.59
C VAL A 7 -10.61 6.55 8.96
N ARG A 8 -11.73 7.28 8.88
CA ARG A 8 -12.97 6.78 8.26
C ARG A 8 -13.11 7.15 6.78
N ARG A 9 -12.54 8.31 6.39
CA ARG A 9 -12.49 8.82 5.01
C ARG A 9 -11.28 9.72 4.85
N GLY A 10 -10.55 9.59 3.76
CA GLY A 10 -9.35 10.38 3.49
C GLY A 10 -8.71 10.04 2.15
N ASP A 11 -7.63 10.73 1.83
CA ASP A 11 -6.78 10.42 0.68
C ASP A 11 -5.73 9.38 1.08
N ILE A 12 -5.75 8.22 0.41
CA ILE A 12 -4.81 7.13 0.69
C ILE A 12 -3.37 7.48 0.31
N HIS A 13 -3.18 8.53 -0.48
CA HIS A 13 -1.86 9.04 -0.85
C HIS A 13 -1.30 10.04 0.17
N ARG A 14 -2.08 10.40 1.20
CA ARG A 14 -1.68 11.32 2.28
C ARG A 14 -2.51 11.09 3.54
N LEU A 15 -2.15 10.09 4.32
CA LEU A 15 -2.81 9.76 5.57
C LEU A 15 -2.45 10.78 6.66
N PRO A 16 -3.35 11.03 7.64
CA PRO A 16 -3.15 11.99 8.72
C PRO A 16 -2.26 11.41 9.84
N PHE A 17 -1.17 10.73 9.48
CA PHE A 17 -0.21 10.15 10.39
C PHE A 17 1.17 10.78 10.18
N ALA A 18 1.96 10.88 11.25
CA ALA A 18 3.33 11.35 11.19
C ALA A 18 4.22 10.36 10.40
N HIS A 19 5.46 10.75 10.14
CA HIS A 19 6.45 9.80 9.63
C HIS A 19 6.72 8.73 10.68
N ASP A 20 7.12 7.53 10.26
CA ASP A 20 7.56 6.46 11.18
C ASP A 20 6.50 6.12 12.26
N SER A 21 5.22 6.13 11.89
CA SER A 21 4.11 5.93 12.83
C SER A 21 3.80 4.46 13.11
N PHE A 22 4.07 3.56 12.16
CA PHE A 22 3.66 2.16 12.23
C PHE A 22 4.83 1.20 12.04
N ASP A 23 4.84 0.12 12.81
CA ASP A 23 5.78 -0.99 12.66
C ASP A 23 5.34 -1.97 11.54
N PHE A 24 4.06 -1.91 11.15
CA PHE A 24 3.47 -2.75 10.11
C PHE A 24 2.41 -2.01 9.30
N VAL A 25 2.41 -2.15 7.98
CA VAL A 25 1.39 -1.59 7.08
C VAL A 25 0.87 -2.67 6.13
N PHE A 26 -0.46 -2.77 6.01
CA PHE A 26 -1.12 -3.70 5.10
C PHE A 26 -2.09 -2.97 4.16
N SER A 27 -2.12 -3.38 2.89
CA SER A 27 -3.11 -2.90 1.92
C SER A 27 -3.65 -4.05 1.05
N ALA A 28 -4.99 -4.13 0.98
CA ALA A 28 -5.73 -5.05 0.11
C ALA A 28 -6.21 -4.40 -1.21
N SER A 29 -5.69 -3.22 -1.53
CA SER A 29 -6.18 -2.39 -2.63
C SER A 29 -5.07 -1.71 -3.40
N PHE A 30 -3.85 -2.23 -3.34
CA PHE A 30 -2.70 -1.60 -3.98
C PHE A 30 -2.85 -1.56 -5.51
N ASP A 31 -3.38 -2.63 -6.11
CA ASP A 31 -3.77 -2.76 -7.52
C ASP A 31 -4.95 -1.86 -7.95
N ARG A 32 -5.64 -1.24 -6.97
CA ARG A 32 -6.76 -0.32 -7.17
C ARG A 32 -6.40 1.14 -6.90
N ALA A 33 -5.17 1.42 -6.49
CA ALA A 33 -4.72 2.80 -6.27
C ALA A 33 -4.70 3.58 -7.59
N LEU A 34 -5.20 4.81 -7.58
CA LEU A 34 -5.18 5.67 -8.77
C LEU A 34 -3.72 6.00 -9.16
N VAL A 35 -2.87 6.24 -8.15
CA VAL A 35 -1.44 6.52 -8.34
C VAL A 35 -0.62 5.61 -7.42
N PRO A 36 -0.28 4.38 -7.85
CA PRO A 36 0.44 3.41 -7.04
C PRO A 36 1.77 3.92 -6.46
N ALA A 37 2.49 4.76 -7.20
CA ALA A 37 3.75 5.36 -6.75
C ALA A 37 3.55 6.27 -5.52
N LEU A 38 2.46 7.03 -5.46
CA LEU A 38 2.14 7.86 -4.30
C LEU A 38 1.70 7.01 -3.11
N LEU A 39 0.96 5.93 -3.36
CA LEU A 39 0.59 4.99 -2.30
C LEU A 39 1.83 4.29 -1.72
N ALA A 40 2.76 3.84 -2.56
CA ALA A 40 4.03 3.26 -2.11
C ALA A 40 4.83 4.26 -1.27
N SER A 41 4.97 5.51 -1.75
CA SER A 41 5.64 6.57 -0.99
C SER A 41 4.96 6.86 0.36
N GLU A 42 3.63 6.82 0.42
CA GLU A 42 2.89 7.06 1.66
C GLU A 42 3.02 5.89 2.66
N VAL A 43 3.10 4.66 2.16
CA VAL A 43 3.44 3.48 2.96
C VAL A 43 4.84 3.66 3.55
N GLU A 44 5.85 3.95 2.73
CA GLU A 44 7.23 4.13 3.20
C GLU A 44 7.35 5.30 4.19
N ARG A 45 6.61 6.38 3.96
CA ARG A 45 6.61 7.54 4.86
C ARG A 45 6.10 7.20 6.25
N THR A 46 5.04 6.40 6.34
CA THR A 46 4.36 6.08 7.60
C THR A 46 4.92 4.85 8.30
N LEU A 47 5.64 4.00 7.58
CA LEU A 47 6.32 2.84 8.12
C LEU A 47 7.64 3.25 8.78
N LYS A 48 7.91 2.73 9.98
CA LYS A 48 9.19 2.91 10.65
C LYS A 48 10.32 2.23 9.86
N THR A 49 11.53 2.77 9.98
CA THR A 49 12.74 2.05 9.55
C THR A 49 12.78 0.65 10.17
N GLY A 50 12.92 -0.39 9.34
CA GLY A 50 12.90 -1.80 9.76
C GLY A 50 11.49 -2.39 9.97
N GLY A 51 10.43 -1.62 9.73
CA GLY A 51 9.05 -2.12 9.72
C GLY A 51 8.74 -2.97 8.50
N VAL A 52 7.57 -3.62 8.50
CA VAL A 52 7.14 -4.53 7.42
C VAL A 52 5.91 -4.00 6.69
N ALA A 53 5.97 -3.97 5.37
CA ALA A 53 4.83 -3.67 4.51
C ALA A 53 4.33 -4.94 3.80
N ALA A 54 3.01 -5.18 3.83
CA ALA A 54 2.36 -6.28 3.15
C ALA A 54 1.33 -5.75 2.14
N MET A 55 1.62 -5.92 0.84
CA MET A 55 0.74 -5.47 -0.25
C MET A 55 0.10 -6.69 -0.91
N LEU A 56 -1.22 -6.81 -0.79
CA LEU A 56 -1.95 -7.78 -1.58
C LEU A 56 -2.16 -7.19 -2.99
N VAL A 57 -1.57 -7.86 -3.97
CA VAL A 57 -1.70 -7.54 -5.39
C VAL A 57 -2.28 -8.74 -6.13
N SER A 58 -3.22 -8.50 -7.05
CA SER A 58 -3.83 -9.57 -7.84
C SER A 58 -3.14 -9.70 -9.21
N PRO A 59 -2.38 -10.77 -9.47
CA PRO A 59 -2.00 -11.11 -10.84
C PRO A 59 -3.25 -11.59 -11.60
N ARG A 60 -3.49 -11.06 -12.80
CA ARG A 60 -4.66 -11.40 -13.62
C ARG A 60 -4.78 -12.92 -13.82
N ARG A 61 -5.79 -13.55 -13.20
CA ARG A 61 -6.69 -14.60 -13.76
C ARG A 61 -7.89 -14.94 -12.84
N LEU A 62 -8.33 -14.04 -11.96
CA LEU A 62 -9.60 -14.22 -11.26
C LEU A 62 -10.47 -12.99 -11.50
N ASN A 63 -11.69 -13.24 -11.94
CA ASN A 63 -12.77 -12.29 -12.22
C ASN A 63 -13.10 -11.42 -10.99
N VAL A 64 -12.23 -10.47 -10.64
CA VAL A 64 -12.55 -9.37 -9.74
C VAL A 64 -12.53 -8.11 -10.59
N GLY A 65 -13.70 -7.71 -11.07
CA GLY A 65 -13.88 -6.75 -12.17
C GLY A 65 -13.38 -5.31 -11.99
N ASN A 66 -12.47 -5.01 -11.05
CA ASN A 66 -12.18 -3.63 -10.64
C ASN A 66 -10.67 -3.29 -10.50
N ALA A 67 -9.73 -4.08 -11.05
CA ALA A 67 -8.31 -3.72 -11.01
C ALA A 67 -8.00 -2.61 -12.04
N ILE A 68 -7.51 -1.45 -11.57
CA ILE A 68 -7.13 -0.31 -12.42
C ILE A 68 -5.72 -0.50 -12.97
N ASN A 69 -4.83 -1.10 -12.17
CA ASN A 69 -3.43 -1.36 -12.54
C ASN A 69 -3.13 -2.88 -12.50
N PRO A 70 -3.36 -3.62 -13.60
CA PRO A 70 -3.05 -5.04 -13.65
C PRO A 70 -1.53 -5.27 -13.64
N PHE A 71 -1.04 -6.01 -12.63
CA PHE A 71 0.36 -6.41 -12.55
C PHE A 71 0.55 -7.79 -13.20
N TYR A 72 1.41 -7.88 -14.20
CA TYR A 72 1.80 -9.13 -14.87
C TYR A 72 3.03 -9.79 -14.22
N SER A 73 3.74 -9.03 -13.39
CA SER A 73 4.86 -9.47 -12.57
C SER A 73 4.93 -8.59 -11.33
N LEU A 74 5.68 -9.04 -10.31
CA LEU A 74 5.88 -8.28 -9.07
C LEU A 74 6.97 -7.22 -9.20
N SER A 75 7.88 -7.34 -10.17
CA SER A 75 9.03 -6.42 -10.31
C SER A 75 8.62 -4.94 -10.43
N PRO A 76 7.58 -4.56 -11.20
CA PRO A 76 7.11 -3.18 -11.25
C PRO A 76 6.50 -2.69 -9.94
N VAL A 77 5.95 -3.58 -9.12
CA VAL A 77 5.40 -3.24 -7.80
C VAL A 77 6.53 -2.96 -6.83
N VAL A 78 7.50 -3.88 -6.77
CA VAL A 78 8.68 -3.77 -5.91
C VAL A 78 9.46 -2.49 -6.23
N ALA A 79 9.63 -2.17 -7.52
CA ALA A 79 10.34 -0.96 -7.95
C ALA A 79 9.70 0.38 -7.51
N LEU A 80 8.45 0.38 -7.02
CA LEU A 80 7.82 1.57 -6.45
C LEU A 80 8.28 1.87 -5.03
N PHE A 81 8.83 0.87 -4.31
CA PHE A 81 9.34 1.00 -2.96
C PHE A 81 10.86 1.24 -3.02
N ARG A 82 11.29 2.47 -2.77
CA ARG A 82 12.69 2.90 -2.89
C ARG A 82 13.55 2.50 -1.70
N ASN A 83 12.92 2.28 -0.54
CA ASN A 83 13.56 1.97 0.73
C ASN A 83 13.32 0.51 1.17
N SER A 84 12.84 -0.34 0.27
CA SER A 84 12.63 -1.77 0.53
C SER A 84 13.90 -2.58 0.25
N ASP A 85 14.06 -3.68 0.98
CA ASP A 85 15.14 -4.66 0.86
C ASP A 85 14.76 -5.89 0.00
N VAL A 86 13.59 -5.88 -0.64
CA VAL A 86 13.05 -6.94 -1.51
C VAL A 86 13.29 -6.64 -2.98
#